data_AF-A0A914ZYM8-F1
#
_entry.id   AF-A0A914ZYM8-F1
#
_cell.length_a   1.000
_cell.length_b   1.000
_cell.length_c   1.000
_cell.angle_alpha   90.00
_cell.angle_beta   90.00
_cell.angle_gamma   90.00
#
_symmetry.space_group_name_H-M   'P 1'
#
loop_
_entity.id
_entity.type
_entity.pdbx_description
1 polymer ?
#
loop_
_entity_poly.entity_id
_entity_poly.type
_entity_poly.pdbx_seq_one_letter_code
_entity_poly.pdbx_strand_id
1 'polypeptide(L)'
;MKFIHTHNMIWCFLQVEDKAVPYACGMRPDNMCLAYDLNTLPTTKQLWDQAIFITKPHWGTYQWPKRLEMFAPYEQQVHLSRSFDRLTPIEKTIVKYVFRNFCDRFLIIFKRFLVSTMRSDQRGQQRLGAEYVCGLIRGSKNWPFEKLKRMWKWLRPLVSTAIEGMLTDASASWLRGISLATRDIDMRQVHWLVELIMELAAKPAPTSWHSCLYYFFAS
;
A
#
# COMPACT_ATOMS: atom_id res chain seq x y z
N MET A 1 1.37 -25.46 1.31
CA MET A 1 1.39 -24.34 0.34
C MET A 1 2.25 -24.74 -0.86
N LYS A 2 1.77 -24.52 -2.09
CA LYS A 2 2.56 -24.73 -3.32
C LYS A 2 2.99 -23.36 -3.88
N PHE A 3 4.20 -23.25 -4.42
CA PHE A 3 4.74 -22.01 -4.96
C PHE A 3 4.82 -22.05 -6.49
N ILE A 4 4.51 -20.93 -7.15
CA ILE A 4 4.74 -20.73 -8.58
C ILE A 4 5.70 -19.57 -8.77
N HIS A 5 6.74 -19.83 -9.57
CA HIS A 5 7.73 -18.85 -9.97
C HIS A 5 7.24 -18.17 -11.25
N THR A 6 7.01 -16.86 -11.18
CA THR A 6 6.92 -16.02 -12.39
C THR A 6 8.25 -15.33 -12.62
N HIS A 7 8.47 -14.75 -13.81
CA HIS A 7 9.72 -14.06 -14.16
C HIS A 7 10.18 -12.99 -13.16
N ASN A 8 9.31 -12.48 -12.27
CA ASN A 8 9.62 -11.38 -11.34
C ASN A 8 9.03 -11.51 -9.91
N MET A 9 8.13 -12.45 -9.63
CA MET A 9 7.52 -12.63 -8.29
C MET A 9 7.17 -14.09 -8.00
N ILE A 10 7.16 -14.47 -6.72
CA ILE A 10 6.74 -15.80 -6.28
C ILE A 10 5.32 -15.69 -5.72
N TRP A 11 4.43 -16.50 -6.30
CA TRP A 11 3.05 -16.66 -5.84
C TRP A 11 2.94 -17.93 -5.03
N CYS A 12 2.08 -17.90 -4.02
CA CYS A 12 1.74 -19.03 -3.18
C CYS A 12 0.28 -19.41 -3.38
N PHE A 13 0.01 -20.72 -3.29
CA PHE A 13 -1.33 -21.28 -3.39
C PHE A 13 -1.76 -21.92 -2.07
N LEU A 14 -2.93 -21.50 -1.63
CA LEU A 14 -3.74 -22.19 -0.64
C LEU A 14 -4.85 -22.95 -1.35
N GLN A 15 -5.00 -24.23 -1.05
CA GLN A 15 -6.22 -24.95 -1.41
C GLN A 15 -7.30 -24.53 -0.43
N VAL A 16 -8.42 -24.05 -0.94
CA VAL A 16 -9.58 -23.75 -0.13
C VAL A 16 -10.48 -24.98 -0.15
N GLU A 17 -10.87 -25.46 1.02
CA GLU A 17 -11.82 -26.57 1.12
C GLU A 17 -13.12 -26.21 0.43
N ASP A 18 -13.59 -27.11 -0.44
CA ASP A 18 -14.85 -26.97 -1.17
C ASP A 18 -15.98 -27.27 -0.18
N LYS A 19 -16.37 -26.25 0.60
CA LYS A 19 -17.55 -26.36 1.44
C LYS A 19 -18.77 -26.27 0.54
N ALA A 20 -19.66 -27.26 0.62
CA ALA A 20 -20.96 -27.30 -0.06
C ALA A 20 -21.96 -26.27 0.51
N VAL A 21 -21.49 -25.04 0.79
CA VAL A 21 -22.31 -23.94 1.28
C VAL A 21 -23.00 -23.30 0.09
N PRO A 22 -24.31 -23.02 0.16
CA PRO A 22 -24.99 -22.26 -0.87
C PRO A 22 -24.31 -20.91 -1.09
N TYR A 23 -24.30 -20.47 -2.35
CA TYR A 23 -23.81 -19.16 -2.74
C TYR A 23 -24.47 -18.06 -1.91
N ALA A 24 -23.66 -17.26 -1.21
CA ALA A 24 -24.16 -16.23 -0.32
C ALA A 24 -23.30 -14.97 -0.46
N CYS A 25 -23.92 -13.87 -0.84
CA CYS A 25 -23.29 -12.56 -0.88
C CYS A 25 -23.23 -11.95 0.53
N GLY A 26 -22.19 -11.17 0.82
CA GLY A 26 -22.08 -10.37 2.04
C GLY A 26 -21.13 -10.92 3.10
N MET A 27 -21.30 -10.43 4.33
CA MET A 27 -20.48 -10.78 5.49
C MET A 27 -20.84 -12.16 6.01
N ARG A 28 -19.86 -13.05 6.11
CA ARG A 28 -20.00 -14.43 6.53
C ARG A 28 -18.92 -14.82 7.53
N PRO A 29 -19.13 -15.84 8.38
CA PRO A 29 -18.11 -16.26 9.35
C PRO A 29 -16.76 -16.63 8.73
N ASP A 30 -16.76 -17.19 7.51
CA ASP A 30 -15.56 -17.62 6.79
C ASP A 30 -14.79 -16.46 6.13
N ASN A 31 -15.47 -15.38 5.73
CA ASN A 31 -14.84 -14.23 5.07
C ASN A 31 -14.67 -13.01 5.98
N MET A 32 -15.09 -13.11 7.24
CA MET A 32 -14.93 -12.06 8.25
C MET A 32 -13.47 -11.62 8.42
N CYS A 33 -12.52 -12.54 8.18
CA CYS A 33 -11.09 -12.25 8.22
C CYS A 33 -10.61 -11.27 7.14
N LEU A 34 -11.45 -10.96 6.13
CA LEU A 34 -11.18 -9.95 5.10
C LEU A 34 -11.69 -8.57 5.47
N ALA A 35 -12.63 -8.49 6.42
CA ALA A 35 -13.17 -7.22 6.86
C ALA A 35 -12.06 -6.42 7.58
N TYR A 36 -12.05 -5.12 7.35
CA TYR A 36 -11.16 -4.23 8.05
C TYR A 36 -11.70 -4.00 9.47
N ASP A 37 -10.96 -4.46 10.48
CA ASP A 37 -11.28 -4.27 11.89
C ASP A 37 -10.03 -3.81 12.63
N LEU A 38 -10.15 -2.70 13.35
CA LEU A 38 -9.09 -2.07 14.14
C LEU A 38 -8.49 -3.02 15.17
N ASN A 39 -9.33 -3.88 15.76
CA ASN A 39 -8.91 -4.78 16.83
C ASN A 39 -8.09 -5.98 16.34
N THR A 40 -8.16 -6.29 15.04
CA THR A 40 -7.50 -7.45 14.43
C THR A 40 -6.33 -7.05 13.52
N LEU A 41 -5.95 -5.77 13.49
CA LEU A 41 -4.86 -5.30 12.65
C LEU A 41 -3.51 -5.91 13.05
N PRO A 42 -2.68 -6.33 12.08
CA PRO A 42 -1.35 -6.86 12.35
C PRO A 42 -0.37 -5.73 12.71
N THR A 43 -0.39 -5.30 13.97
CA THR A 43 0.44 -4.20 14.50
C THR A 43 1.82 -4.64 15.02
N THR A 44 2.10 -5.95 14.99
CA THR A 44 3.38 -6.53 15.40
C THR A 44 3.94 -7.42 14.29
N LYS A 45 5.27 -7.64 14.29
CA LYS A 45 5.93 -8.54 13.31
C LYS A 45 5.32 -9.94 13.32
N GLN A 46 5.04 -10.49 14.50
CA GLN A 46 4.47 -11.83 14.64
C GLN A 46 3.09 -11.93 13.98
N LEU A 47 2.21 -10.97 14.27
CA LEU A 47 0.87 -10.91 13.67
C LEU A 47 0.95 -10.67 12.14
N TRP A 48 1.89 -9.82 11.70
CA TRP A 48 2.11 -9.53 10.28
C TRP A 48 2.57 -10.76 9.50
N ASP A 49 3.52 -11.52 10.05
CA ASP A 49 4.07 -12.71 9.40
C ASP A 49 3.05 -13.87 9.35
N GLN A 50 2.08 -13.88 10.27
CA GLN A 50 0.96 -14.84 10.31
C GLN A 50 -0.25 -14.41 9.47
N ALA A 51 -0.35 -13.12 9.12
CA ALA A 51 -1.49 -12.58 8.41
C ALA A 51 -1.55 -13.09 6.96
N ILE A 52 -2.75 -13.52 6.55
CA ILE A 52 -3.03 -13.86 5.15
C ILE A 52 -3.59 -12.61 4.48
N PHE A 53 -2.79 -11.98 3.62
CA PHE A 53 -3.22 -10.81 2.87
C PHE A 53 -3.80 -11.19 1.51
N ILE A 54 -5.03 -10.74 1.23
CA ILE A 54 -5.72 -11.00 -0.02
C ILE A 54 -5.83 -9.69 -0.80
N THR A 55 -5.10 -9.60 -1.91
CA THR A 55 -5.01 -8.35 -2.68
C THR A 55 -6.17 -8.12 -3.63
N LYS A 56 -6.84 -9.19 -4.09
CA LYS A 56 -7.94 -9.09 -5.04
C LYS A 56 -9.26 -8.93 -4.25
N PRO A 57 -9.98 -7.79 -4.38
CA PRO A 57 -11.11 -7.47 -3.49
C PRO A 57 -12.34 -8.37 -3.68
N HIS A 58 -12.45 -9.05 -4.82
CA HIS A 58 -13.58 -9.93 -5.13
C HIS A 58 -13.44 -11.36 -4.57
N TRP A 59 -12.34 -11.67 -3.91
CA TRP A 59 -12.09 -13.02 -3.40
C TRP A 59 -12.84 -13.26 -2.09
N GLY A 60 -13.60 -14.35 -2.01
CA GLY A 60 -14.39 -14.67 -0.82
C GLY A 60 -15.62 -13.77 -0.63
N THR A 61 -15.95 -12.86 -1.55
CA THR A 61 -17.16 -12.02 -1.44
C THR A 61 -18.43 -12.81 -1.74
N TYR A 62 -18.43 -13.62 -2.81
CA TYR A 62 -19.56 -14.48 -3.19
C TYR A 62 -19.29 -15.96 -2.90
N GLN A 63 -18.10 -16.43 -3.30
CA GLN A 63 -17.58 -17.75 -2.97
C GLN A 63 -16.05 -17.70 -2.94
N TRP A 64 -15.44 -18.60 -2.18
CA TRP A 64 -14.03 -18.86 -2.32
C TRP A 64 -13.75 -19.68 -3.59
N PRO A 65 -12.72 -19.35 -4.35
CA PRO A 65 -12.31 -20.19 -5.46
C PRO A 65 -11.51 -21.39 -4.94
N LYS A 66 -11.46 -22.45 -5.74
CA LYS A 66 -10.77 -23.71 -5.40
C LYS A 66 -9.28 -23.53 -5.12
N ARG A 67 -8.66 -22.48 -5.65
CA ARG A 67 -7.24 -22.16 -5.45
C ARG A 67 -7.09 -20.68 -5.14
N LEU A 68 -6.53 -20.39 -3.97
CA LEU A 68 -6.21 -19.06 -3.50
C LEU A 68 -4.79 -18.65 -3.83
N GLU A 69 -4.68 -17.71 -4.78
CA GLU A 69 -3.45 -17.07 -5.20
C GLU A 69 -3.13 -15.90 -4.27
N MET A 70 -1.98 -15.97 -3.63
CA MET A 70 -1.48 -14.90 -2.78
C MET A 70 0.01 -14.68 -3.01
N PHE A 71 0.53 -13.54 -2.58
CA PHE A 71 1.97 -13.32 -2.57
C PHE A 71 2.62 -14.27 -1.56
N ALA A 72 3.75 -14.88 -1.94
CA ALA A 72 4.57 -15.59 -0.96
C ALA A 72 5.15 -14.60 0.08
N PRO A 73 5.45 -15.05 1.31
CA PRO A 73 6.16 -14.26 2.30
C PRO A 73 7.42 -13.59 1.75
N TYR A 74 7.79 -12.42 2.27
CA TYR A 74 8.91 -11.63 1.75
C TYR A 74 10.21 -12.43 1.63
N GLU A 75 10.53 -13.26 2.62
CA GLU A 75 11.75 -14.09 2.66
C GLU A 75 11.82 -15.12 1.53
N GLN A 76 10.66 -15.52 1.00
CA GLN A 76 10.53 -16.47 -0.08
C GLN A 76 10.38 -15.78 -1.43
N GLN A 77 10.29 -14.45 -1.48
CA GLN A 77 10.25 -13.72 -2.75
C GLN A 77 11.63 -13.74 -3.41
N VAL A 78 11.67 -13.79 -4.74
CA VAL A 78 12.93 -13.55 -5.46
C VAL A 78 13.29 -12.08 -5.26
N HIS A 79 14.21 -11.82 -4.34
CA HIS A 79 14.84 -10.52 -4.27
C HIS A 79 15.61 -10.31 -5.58
N LEU A 80 15.32 -9.22 -6.27
CA LEU A 80 15.91 -8.88 -7.56
C LEU A 80 17.35 -8.38 -7.41
N SER A 81 18.13 -9.02 -6.55
CA SER A 81 19.58 -8.85 -6.41
C SER A 81 20.32 -9.49 -7.59
N ARG A 82 19.82 -9.27 -8.82
CA ARG A 82 20.43 -9.77 -10.07
C ARG A 82 21.48 -8.77 -10.56
N SER A 83 22.54 -9.29 -11.16
CA SER A 83 23.56 -8.44 -11.79
C SER A 83 22.96 -7.55 -12.87
N PHE A 84 23.54 -6.35 -13.05
CA PHE A 84 23.06 -5.33 -14.00
C PHE A 84 22.85 -5.88 -15.41
N ASP A 85 23.67 -6.83 -15.83
CA ASP A 85 23.65 -7.41 -17.17
C ASP A 85 22.38 -8.22 -17.46
N ARG A 86 21.76 -8.79 -16.42
CA ARG A 86 20.55 -9.65 -16.52
C ARG A 86 19.23 -8.87 -16.42
N LEU A 87 19.29 -7.54 -16.45
CA LEU A 87 18.11 -6.68 -16.49
C LEU A 87 17.59 -6.56 -17.93
N THR A 88 16.26 -6.55 -18.10
CA THR A 88 15.66 -6.22 -19.42
C THR A 88 16.00 -4.77 -19.82
N PRO A 89 15.93 -4.37 -21.10
CA PRO A 89 16.26 -2.99 -21.51
C PRO A 89 15.44 -1.90 -20.80
N ILE A 90 14.16 -2.18 -20.53
CA ILE A 90 13.27 -1.31 -19.73
C ILE A 90 13.72 -1.29 -18.27
N GLU A 91 14.11 -2.44 -17.72
CA GLU A 91 14.64 -2.51 -16.36
C GLU A 91 16.03 -1.87 -16.27
N LYS A 92 16.92 -1.95 -17.25
CA LYS A 92 18.19 -1.20 -17.25
C LYS A 92 17.93 0.31 -17.23
N THR A 93 16.90 0.74 -17.94
CA THR A 93 16.42 2.13 -17.94
C THR A 93 15.82 2.54 -16.59
N ILE A 94 15.04 1.67 -15.94
CA ILE A 94 14.42 1.92 -14.62
C ILE A 94 15.37 1.67 -13.44
N VAL A 95 16.33 0.75 -13.57
CA VAL A 95 17.41 0.46 -12.62
C VAL A 95 18.41 1.59 -12.58
N LYS A 96 18.60 2.29 -13.71
CA LYS A 96 19.23 3.60 -13.72
C LYS A 96 18.49 4.61 -12.81
N TYR A 97 17.21 4.40 -12.52
CA TYR A 97 16.35 5.31 -11.74
C TYR A 97 15.67 4.64 -10.51
N VAL A 98 16.50 4.41 -9.50
CA VAL A 98 16.22 4.69 -8.08
C VAL A 98 15.48 3.62 -7.25
N PHE A 99 14.18 3.34 -7.42
CA PHE A 99 13.42 2.76 -6.29
C PHE A 99 13.43 1.23 -6.17
N ARG A 100 13.82 0.50 -7.22
CA ARG A 100 13.72 -0.97 -7.22
C ARG A 100 14.92 -1.67 -6.55
N ASN A 101 16.10 -1.06 -6.53
CA ASN A 101 17.34 -1.74 -6.07
C ASN A 101 17.93 -1.23 -4.76
N PHE A 102 17.61 -0.02 -4.32
CA PHE A 102 18.30 0.61 -3.17
C PHE A 102 17.36 0.94 -2.01
N CYS A 103 16.37 0.07 -1.78
CA CYS A 103 15.25 0.17 -0.83
C CYS A 103 15.49 1.10 0.37
N ASP A 104 16.61 0.97 1.08
CA ASP A 104 16.97 1.72 2.28
C ASP A 104 17.99 2.86 2.08
N ARG A 105 18.97 2.72 1.17
CA ARG A 105 20.01 3.73 0.94
C ARG A 105 19.48 5.03 0.33
N PHE A 106 18.48 4.96 -0.54
CA PHE A 106 17.85 6.17 -1.10
C PHE A 106 16.71 6.71 -0.23
N LEU A 107 16.21 5.98 0.78
CA LEU A 107 15.18 6.51 1.67
C LEU A 107 15.62 7.81 2.34
N ILE A 108 16.91 7.97 2.64
CA ILE A 108 17.44 9.20 3.26
C ILE A 108 17.39 10.38 2.27
N ILE A 109 17.83 10.17 1.02
CA ILE A 109 17.81 11.20 -0.04
C ILE A 109 16.38 11.52 -0.45
N PHE A 110 15.56 10.48 -0.60
CA PHE A 110 14.17 10.59 -0.98
C PHE A 110 13.31 11.21 0.11
N LYS A 111 13.56 10.91 1.38
CA LYS A 111 12.94 11.59 2.51
C LYS A 111 13.25 13.09 2.47
N ARG A 112 14.51 13.47 2.25
CA ARG A 112 14.90 14.90 2.12
C ARG A 112 14.15 15.57 0.97
N PHE A 113 14.10 14.91 -0.19
CA PHE A 113 13.38 15.40 -1.36
C PHE A 113 11.87 15.54 -1.10
N LEU A 114 11.23 14.48 -0.60
CA LEU A 114 9.81 14.46 -0.24
C LEU A 114 9.45 15.56 0.77
N VAL A 115 10.27 15.75 1.81
CA VAL A 115 10.06 16.82 2.79
C VAL A 115 10.13 18.19 2.13
N SER A 116 11.13 18.43 1.26
CA SER A 116 11.28 19.69 0.53
C SER A 116 10.10 19.96 -0.41
N THR A 117 9.72 18.95 -1.19
CA THR A 117 8.70 19.04 -2.24
C THR A 117 7.29 19.18 -1.65
N MET A 118 6.95 18.46 -0.58
CA MET A 118 5.61 18.54 0.05
C MET A 118 5.41 19.80 0.91
N ARG A 119 6.49 20.42 1.40
CA ARG A 119 6.42 21.68 2.16
C ARG A 119 6.53 22.91 1.27
N SER A 120 6.66 22.73 -0.04
CA SER A 120 6.78 23.84 -0.97
C SER A 120 5.43 24.51 -1.19
N ASP A 121 5.43 25.84 -1.28
CA ASP A 121 4.28 26.62 -1.75
C ASP A 121 4.06 26.50 -3.26
N GLN A 122 4.97 25.82 -3.97
CA GLN A 122 4.84 25.59 -5.40
C GLN A 122 3.92 24.42 -5.70
N ARG A 123 2.82 24.70 -6.40
CA ARG A 123 1.83 23.72 -6.87
C ARG A 123 2.44 22.51 -7.59
N GLY A 124 3.40 22.76 -8.49
CA GLY A 124 4.08 21.68 -9.22
C GLY A 124 4.86 20.73 -8.32
N GLN A 125 5.46 21.25 -7.25
CA GLN A 125 6.17 20.45 -6.26
C GLN A 125 5.17 19.62 -5.44
N GLN A 126 4.09 20.20 -4.91
CA GLN A 126 3.10 19.43 -4.14
C GLN A 126 2.51 18.25 -4.92
N ARG A 127 2.19 18.45 -6.22
CA ARG A 127 1.72 17.38 -7.11
C ARG A 127 2.76 16.27 -7.28
N LEU A 128 4.02 16.66 -7.52
CA LEU A 128 5.13 15.72 -7.64
C LEU A 128 5.32 14.92 -6.35
N GLY A 129 5.22 15.58 -5.19
CA GLY A 129 5.26 14.95 -3.87
C GLY A 129 4.19 13.86 -3.71
N ALA A 130 2.94 14.16 -4.09
CA ALA A 130 1.83 13.19 -4.03
C ALA A 130 2.10 11.93 -4.87
N GLU A 131 2.58 12.09 -6.10
CA GLU A 131 2.92 10.96 -7.00
C GLU A 131 4.03 10.09 -6.42
N TYR A 132 5.06 10.71 -5.84
CA TYR A 132 6.16 10.00 -5.21
C TYR A 132 5.74 9.26 -3.93
N VAL A 133 4.87 9.86 -3.10
CA VAL A 133 4.28 9.18 -1.93
C VAL A 133 3.47 7.97 -2.36
N CYS A 134 2.61 8.11 -3.38
CA CYS A 134 1.86 7.00 -3.96
C CYS A 134 2.79 5.88 -4.45
N GLY A 135 3.84 6.24 -5.20
CA GLY A 135 4.84 5.29 -5.68
C GLY A 135 5.56 4.54 -4.55
N LEU A 136 5.90 5.25 -3.46
CA LEU A 136 6.54 4.65 -2.29
C LEU A 136 5.61 3.66 -1.57
N ILE A 137 4.36 4.05 -1.31
CA ILE A 137 3.38 3.18 -0.64
C ILE A 137 3.19 1.90 -1.46
N ARG A 138 2.96 2.02 -2.77
CA ARG A 138 2.79 0.87 -3.67
C ARG A 138 4.03 0.00 -3.79
N GLY A 139 5.21 0.62 -3.86
CA GLY A 139 6.49 -0.09 -3.95
C GLY A 139 6.86 -0.82 -2.66
N SER A 140 6.37 -0.33 -1.52
CA SER A 140 6.64 -0.89 -0.20
C SER A 140 5.67 -1.99 0.24
N LYS A 141 4.60 -2.26 -0.51
CA LYS A 141 3.52 -3.17 -0.08
C LYS A 141 3.96 -4.57 0.37
N ASN A 142 5.04 -5.08 -0.24
CA ASN A 142 5.57 -6.42 0.07
C ASN A 142 6.77 -6.38 1.02
N TRP A 143 7.10 -5.22 1.63
CA TRP A 143 8.25 -5.12 2.53
C TRP A 143 8.00 -5.85 3.87
N PRO A 144 9.06 -6.30 4.57
CA PRO A 144 8.96 -6.75 5.95
C PRO A 144 8.36 -5.68 6.85
N PHE A 145 7.61 -6.13 7.86
CA PHE A 145 6.97 -5.27 8.85
C PHE A 145 7.91 -4.20 9.42
N GLU A 146 9.13 -4.59 9.81
CA GLU A 146 10.10 -3.65 10.40
C GLU A 146 10.53 -2.53 9.43
N LYS A 147 10.63 -2.82 8.13
CA LYS A 147 10.94 -1.79 7.12
C LYS A 147 9.74 -0.87 6.90
N LEU A 148 8.53 -1.43 6.83
CA LEU A 148 7.27 -0.68 6.74
C LEU A 148 7.10 0.26 7.93
N LYS A 149 7.25 -0.26 9.15
CA LYS A 149 7.15 0.51 10.40
C LYS A 149 8.14 1.67 10.42
N ARG A 150 9.41 1.44 10.03
CA ARG A 150 10.42 2.52 9.92
C ARG A 150 10.05 3.57 8.88
N MET A 151 9.51 3.16 7.74
CA MET A 151 9.07 4.08 6.68
C MET A 151 7.89 4.93 7.14
N TRP A 152 6.82 4.29 7.63
CA TRP A 152 5.61 4.96 8.08
C TRP A 152 5.83 5.89 9.26
N LYS A 153 6.80 5.60 10.14
CA LYS A 153 7.18 6.47 11.26
C LYS A 153 7.49 7.92 10.84
N TRP A 154 8.11 8.13 9.67
CA TRP A 154 8.40 9.48 9.16
C TRP A 154 7.46 9.91 8.04
N LEU A 155 6.90 8.97 7.27
CA LEU A 155 6.01 9.28 6.15
C LEU A 155 4.65 9.78 6.64
N ARG A 156 4.07 9.14 7.66
CA ARG A 156 2.74 9.45 8.18
C ARG A 156 2.57 10.93 8.59
N PRO A 157 3.41 11.51 9.48
CA PRO A 157 3.25 12.92 9.86
C PRO A 157 3.47 13.87 8.67
N LEU A 158 4.33 13.49 7.73
CA LEU A 158 4.61 14.27 6.53
C LEU A 158 3.41 14.31 5.58
N VAL A 159 2.75 13.17 5.36
CA VAL A 159 1.50 13.08 4.58
C VAL A 159 0.38 13.85 5.27
N SER A 160 0.24 13.76 6.60
CA SER A 160 -0.74 14.55 7.37
C SER A 160 -0.55 16.05 7.09
N THR A 161 0.67 16.55 7.28
CA THR A 161 0.98 17.97 7.07
C THR A 161 0.73 18.40 5.62
N ALA A 162 1.08 17.54 4.66
CA ALA A 162 0.89 17.84 3.24
C ALA A 162 -0.60 17.93 2.85
N ILE A 163 -1.45 17.07 3.43
CA ILE A 163 -2.90 17.10 3.19
C ILE A 163 -3.57 18.29 3.89
N GLU A 164 -3.14 18.62 5.11
CA GLU A 164 -3.65 19.77 5.88
C GLU A 164 -3.25 21.12 5.26
N GLY A 165 -2.06 21.21 4.66
CA GLY A 165 -1.57 22.40 3.95
C GLY A 165 -1.83 22.38 2.45
N MET A 166 -2.73 21.53 1.97
CA MET A 166 -2.87 21.26 0.54
C MET A 166 -3.54 22.43 -0.20
N LEU A 167 -2.97 22.80 -1.34
CA LEU A 167 -3.61 23.73 -2.28
C LEU A 167 -4.66 23.02 -3.14
N THR A 168 -5.69 23.74 -3.57
CA THR A 168 -6.82 23.19 -4.36
C THR A 168 -6.37 22.38 -5.57
N ASP A 169 -5.35 22.84 -6.29
CA ASP A 169 -4.85 22.22 -7.51
C ASP A 169 -4.07 20.89 -7.28
N ALA A 170 -3.62 20.64 -6.05
CA ALA A 170 -2.91 19.40 -5.69
C ALA A 170 -3.87 18.27 -5.30
N SER A 171 -5.12 18.58 -4.95
CA SER A 171 -6.12 17.61 -4.48
C SER A 171 -6.38 16.46 -5.45
N ALA A 172 -6.45 16.75 -6.76
CA ALA A 172 -6.65 15.72 -7.78
C ALA A 172 -5.49 14.71 -7.83
N SER A 173 -4.25 15.18 -7.67
CA SER A 173 -3.07 14.31 -7.62
C SER A 173 -3.06 13.44 -6.36
N TRP A 174 -3.47 13.98 -5.22
CA TRP A 174 -3.60 13.21 -3.98
C TRP A 174 -4.74 12.20 -4.02
N LEU A 175 -5.92 12.57 -4.55
CA LEU A 175 -7.06 11.67 -4.71
C LEU A 175 -6.65 10.49 -5.60
N ARG A 176 -6.11 10.78 -6.78
CA ARG A 176 -5.61 9.76 -7.70
C ARG A 176 -4.52 8.90 -7.05
N GLY A 177 -3.59 9.53 -6.32
CA GLY A 177 -2.50 8.85 -5.64
C GLY A 177 -2.99 7.88 -4.58
N ILE A 178 -3.92 8.31 -3.71
CA ILE A 178 -4.52 7.48 -2.68
C ILE A 178 -5.32 6.33 -3.30
N SER A 179 -6.21 6.60 -4.27
CA SER A 179 -6.96 5.55 -4.97
C SER A 179 -6.04 4.53 -5.64
N LEU A 180 -4.92 4.98 -6.22
CA LEU A 180 -3.96 4.06 -6.83
C LEU A 180 -3.15 3.27 -5.80
N ALA A 181 -2.86 3.86 -4.64
CA ALA A 181 -2.16 3.23 -3.53
C ALA A 181 -3.00 2.17 -2.83
N THR A 182 -4.33 2.34 -2.81
CA THR A 182 -5.29 1.41 -2.20
C THR A 182 -5.92 0.43 -3.19
N ARG A 183 -5.56 0.48 -4.48
CA ARG A 183 -6.03 -0.45 -5.50
C ARG A 183 -5.25 -1.76 -5.49
N ASP A 184 -5.97 -2.89 -5.58
CA ASP A 184 -5.40 -4.25 -5.60
C ASP A 184 -4.46 -4.53 -4.41
N ILE A 185 -4.82 -4.01 -3.24
CA ILE A 185 -4.10 -4.21 -1.99
C ILE A 185 -5.09 -4.59 -0.89
N ASP A 186 -4.62 -5.43 0.03
CA ASP A 186 -5.35 -5.68 1.27
C ASP A 186 -5.22 -4.44 2.16
N MET A 187 -6.33 -3.83 2.57
CA MET A 187 -6.33 -2.58 3.33
C MET A 187 -5.56 -2.69 4.65
N ARG A 188 -5.45 -3.91 5.22
CA ARG A 188 -4.66 -4.16 6.44
C ARG A 188 -3.16 -3.95 6.20
N GLN A 189 -2.67 -4.13 4.97
CA GLN A 189 -1.27 -3.88 4.63
C GLN A 189 -0.93 -2.38 4.60
N VAL A 190 -1.92 -1.53 4.34
CA VAL A 190 -1.78 -0.07 4.28
C VAL A 190 -2.54 0.62 5.40
N HIS A 191 -2.74 -0.07 6.54
CA HIS A 191 -3.54 0.46 7.64
C HIS A 191 -3.04 1.82 8.13
N TRP A 192 -1.73 2.11 8.14
CA TRP A 192 -1.22 3.44 8.49
C TRP A 192 -1.79 4.59 7.64
N LEU A 193 -2.10 4.34 6.36
CA LEU A 193 -2.75 5.31 5.47
C LEU A 193 -4.25 5.40 5.78
N VAL A 194 -4.91 4.25 5.93
CA VAL A 194 -6.34 4.17 6.25
C VAL A 194 -6.63 4.94 7.55
N GLU A 195 -5.90 4.63 8.61
CA GLU A 195 -6.01 5.29 9.91
C GLU A 195 -5.74 6.80 9.80
N LEU A 196 -4.73 7.21 9.02
CA LEU A 196 -4.44 8.63 8.81
C LEU A 196 -5.62 9.34 8.14
N ILE A 197 -6.21 8.76 7.10
CA ILE A 197 -7.34 9.35 6.38
C ILE A 197 -8.57 9.44 7.30
N MET A 198 -8.87 8.39 8.06
CA MET A 198 -9.98 8.37 9.01
C MET A 198 -9.79 9.41 10.13
N GLU A 199 -8.57 9.55 10.64
CA GLU A 199 -8.23 10.60 11.61
C GLU A 199 -8.37 12.01 11.03
N LEU A 200 -7.98 12.23 9.78
CA LEU A 200 -8.15 13.53 9.12
C LEU A 200 -9.63 13.85 8.93
N ALA A 201 -10.44 12.88 8.48
CA ALA A 201 -11.87 13.04 8.30
C ALA A 201 -12.63 13.32 9.61
N ALA A 202 -12.14 12.78 10.74
CA ALA A 202 -12.73 13.01 12.06
C ALA A 202 -12.34 14.35 12.71
N LYS A 203 -11.28 15.02 12.23
CA LYS A 203 -10.79 16.28 12.83
C LYS A 203 -11.56 17.50 12.28
N PRO A 204 -11.67 18.59 13.06
CA PRO A 204 -12.14 19.86 12.56
C PRO A 204 -11.24 20.37 11.44
N ALA A 205 -11.79 20.58 10.25
CA ALA A 205 -11.03 21.01 9.09
C ALA A 205 -10.79 22.54 9.11
N PRO A 206 -9.64 23.02 8.58
CA PRO A 206 -9.36 24.47 8.53
C PRO A 206 -10.36 25.25 7.67
N THR A 207 -10.92 24.62 6.64
CA THR A 207 -11.93 25.20 5.76
C THR A 207 -12.99 24.17 5.39
N SER A 208 -14.15 24.64 4.92
CA SER A 208 -15.21 23.76 4.38
C SER A 208 -14.70 22.88 3.23
N TRP A 209 -13.82 23.42 2.38
CA TRP A 209 -13.17 22.66 1.31
C TRP A 209 -12.32 21.50 1.84
N HIS A 210 -11.50 21.73 2.88
CA HIS A 210 -10.72 20.65 3.51
C HIS A 210 -11.63 19.59 4.13
N SER A 211 -12.76 20.00 4.74
CA SER A 211 -13.72 19.05 5.28
C SER A 211 -14.26 18.12 4.19
N CYS A 212 -14.72 18.67 3.06
CA CYS A 212 -15.21 17.87 1.93
C CYS A 212 -14.13 16.94 1.38
N LEU A 213 -12.92 17.46 1.21
CA LEU A 213 -11.77 16.72 0.71
C LEU A 213 -11.43 15.50 1.58
N TYR A 214 -11.46 15.63 2.92
CA TYR A 214 -11.16 14.50 3.80
C TYR A 214 -12.16 13.36 3.63
N TYR A 215 -13.46 13.70 3.45
CA TYR A 215 -14.47 12.69 3.11
C TYR A 215 -14.24 12.06 1.73
N PHE A 216 -13.79 12.82 0.72
CA PHE A 216 -13.43 12.27 -0.58
C PHE A 216 -12.24 11.30 -0.54
N PHE A 217 -11.33 11.44 0.44
CA PHE A 217 -10.29 10.44 0.66
C PHE A 217 -10.81 9.18 1.36
N ALA A 218 -11.86 9.31 2.15
CA ALA A 218 -12.46 8.20 2.91
C ALA A 218 -13.51 7.41 2.11
N SER A 219 -14.05 7.99 1.03
CA SER A 219 -15.03 7.37 0.13
C SER A 219 -14.38 6.47 -0.91
#